data_AF-A0A0G1VUM3-F1
#
_entry.id   AF-A0A0G1VUM3-F1
#
_cell.length_a   1.000
_cell.length_b   1.000
_cell.length_c   1.000
_cell.angle_alpha   90.00
_cell.angle_beta   90.00
_cell.angle_gamma   90.00
#
_symmetry.space_group_name_H-M   'P 1'
#
loop_
_entity.id
_entity.type
_entity.pdbx_description
1 polymer ?
#
loop_
_entity_poly.entity_id
_entity_poly.type
_entity_poly.pdbx_seq_one_letter_code
_entity_poly.pdbx_strand_id
1 'polypeptide(L)'
;MKKMFLLLTLFLFPAVVFASSATSAATQTNVEVTTATKVEYELPYPGILPDHPLYILKQVRDWILDKLIVDSVKKAEFYILQADKRLNMGVMLAAKGNETLSEQVISKGEKYMNNALTLLSSAKAQGGEVPAHIVDRLEKALAKHRELIEAEILRASEATKAGLAGSLELVKNLQEQIANLK
;
A
#
# COMPACT_ATOMS: atom_id res chain seq x y z
N MET A 1 37.92 26.34 45.19
CA MET A 1 38.22 27.58 44.45
C MET A 1 37.24 27.65 43.28
N LYS A 2 36.09 28.32 43.46
CA LYS A 2 35.81 29.71 43.05
C LYS A 2 36.00 29.96 41.54
N LYS A 3 34.86 29.98 40.84
CA LYS A 3 34.36 30.95 39.84
C LYS A 3 35.26 31.38 38.66
N MET A 4 34.56 31.68 37.56
CA MET A 4 34.93 32.49 36.38
C MET A 4 35.83 31.79 35.34
N PHE A 5 35.64 31.94 34.03
CA PHE A 5 35.07 33.08 33.30
C PHE A 5 34.40 32.64 31.99
N LEU A 6 33.35 33.39 31.65
CA LEU A 6 32.47 33.34 30.48
C LEU A 6 33.07 34.18 29.35
N LEU A 7 33.12 33.66 28.11
CA LEU A 7 33.35 34.42 26.86
C LEU A 7 32.67 33.61 25.74
N LEU A 8 31.39 33.84 25.40
CA LEU A 8 30.86 34.93 24.56
C LEU A 8 31.67 35.13 23.26
N THR A 9 31.38 34.31 22.25
CA THR A 9 31.65 34.66 20.84
C THR A 9 30.32 34.71 20.09
N LEU A 10 30.00 35.94 19.73
CA LEU A 10 28.84 36.47 19.05
C LEU A 10 28.98 36.29 17.53
N PHE A 11 27.84 36.05 16.85
CA PHE A 11 27.51 36.34 15.45
C PHE A 11 28.32 35.69 14.31
N LEU A 12 27.60 34.97 13.43
CA LEU A 12 27.20 35.52 12.13
C LEU A 12 26.03 34.69 11.56
N PHE A 13 24.83 35.27 11.56
CA PHE A 13 23.66 34.80 10.81
C PHE A 13 23.87 35.11 9.32
N PRO A 14 23.86 34.15 8.38
CA PRO A 14 23.75 34.48 6.97
C PRO A 14 22.30 34.86 6.64
N ALA A 15 22.15 36.02 6.00
CA ALA A 15 20.89 36.59 5.54
C ALA A 15 20.13 35.65 4.60
N VAL A 16 18.84 35.46 4.88
CA VAL A 16 17.90 34.78 3.99
C VAL A 16 17.65 35.68 2.78
N VAL A 17 18.22 35.31 1.64
CA VAL A 17 17.91 35.92 0.35
C VAL A 17 16.60 35.32 -0.14
N PHE A 18 15.51 36.08 -0.05
CA PHE A 18 14.26 35.77 -0.72
C PHE A 18 14.42 36.06 -2.21
N ALA A 19 14.68 35.02 -3.01
CA ALA A 19 14.57 35.08 -4.46
C ALA A 19 13.09 34.94 -4.84
N SER A 20 12.51 36.02 -5.36
CA SER A 20 11.16 36.02 -5.94
C SER A 20 11.22 35.41 -7.33
N SER A 21 10.79 34.16 -7.49
CA SER A 21 10.59 33.54 -8.81
C SER A 21 9.30 34.06 -9.42
N ALA A 22 9.42 34.71 -10.58
CA ALA A 22 8.30 35.15 -11.39
C ALA A 22 7.48 33.94 -11.88
N THR A 23 6.19 33.93 -11.59
CA THR A 23 5.22 32.93 -12.05
C THR A 23 4.89 33.16 -13.52
N SER A 24 5.40 32.31 -14.41
CA SER A 24 4.90 32.22 -15.79
C SER A 24 3.51 31.58 -15.79
N ALA A 25 2.49 32.37 -16.12
CA ALA A 25 1.15 31.88 -16.40
C ALA A 25 1.13 31.24 -17.80
N ALA A 26 1.15 29.92 -17.86
CA ALA A 26 0.80 29.15 -19.05
C ALA A 26 -0.60 28.58 -18.86
N THR A 27 -1.56 29.15 -19.59
CA THR A 27 -2.91 28.61 -19.78
C THR A 27 -2.80 27.23 -20.43
N GLN A 28 -3.22 26.18 -19.72
CA GLN A 28 -3.41 24.86 -20.31
C GLN A 28 -4.90 24.54 -20.38
N THR A 29 -5.32 24.35 -21.62
CA THR A 29 -6.63 23.94 -22.11
C THR A 29 -7.11 22.69 -21.38
N ASN A 30 -8.29 22.79 -20.75
CA ASN A 30 -8.98 21.67 -20.12
C ASN A 30 -9.45 20.70 -21.21
N VAL A 31 -8.71 19.60 -21.40
CA VAL A 31 -9.21 18.43 -22.11
C VAL A 31 -9.85 17.55 -21.05
N GLU A 32 -11.18 17.52 -21.06
CA GLU A 32 -12.00 16.62 -20.25
C GLU A 32 -11.80 15.19 -20.77
N VAL A 33 -10.70 14.57 -20.34
CA VAL A 33 -10.52 13.13 -20.38
C VAL A 33 -11.36 12.58 -19.25
N THR A 34 -12.29 11.69 -19.57
CA THR A 34 -13.08 10.92 -18.61
C THR A 34 -12.14 10.16 -17.67
N THR A 35 -11.72 10.83 -16.59
CA THR A 35 -10.80 10.29 -15.61
C THR A 35 -11.51 9.16 -14.88
N ALA A 36 -11.04 7.93 -15.09
CA ALA A 36 -11.34 6.82 -14.21
C ALA A 36 -11.24 7.30 -12.76
N THR A 37 -12.31 7.14 -11.99
CA THR A 37 -12.43 7.67 -10.63
C THR A 37 -11.26 7.17 -9.78
N LYS A 38 -10.28 8.03 -9.55
CA LYS A 38 -9.11 7.73 -8.73
C LYS A 38 -9.57 7.51 -7.29
N VAL A 39 -9.31 6.32 -6.74
CA VAL A 39 -9.66 6.00 -5.36
C VAL A 39 -8.70 6.74 -4.43
N GLU A 40 -9.21 7.45 -3.44
CA GLU A 40 -8.38 8.11 -2.44
C GLU A 40 -8.00 7.10 -1.33
N TYR A 41 -6.86 6.44 -1.51
CA TYR A 41 -6.26 5.53 -0.53
C TYR A 41 -4.74 5.48 -0.75
N GLU A 42 -3.97 5.91 0.24
CA GLU A 42 -2.51 5.91 0.17
C GLU A 42 -1.96 4.53 0.54
N LEU A 43 -1.22 3.93 -0.40
CA LEU A 43 -0.55 2.66 -0.12
C LEU A 43 0.70 2.87 0.72
N PRO A 44 0.94 2.00 1.71
CA PRO A 44 2.16 2.03 2.51
C PRO A 44 3.38 1.74 1.64
N TYR A 45 4.48 2.43 1.91
CA TYR A 45 5.75 2.19 1.23
C TYR A 45 6.31 0.81 1.64
N PRO A 46 6.73 -0.04 0.68
CA PRO A 46 7.09 -1.43 0.99
C PRO A 46 8.51 -1.59 1.56
N GLY A 47 9.38 -0.59 1.37
CA GLY A 47 10.79 -0.63 1.76
C GLY A 47 11.61 -1.52 0.83
N ILE A 48 11.94 -2.72 1.32
CA ILE A 48 12.79 -3.69 0.61
C ILE A 48 11.93 -4.53 -0.35
N LEU A 49 12.31 -4.53 -1.62
CA LEU A 49 11.67 -5.32 -2.66
C LEU A 49 12.21 -6.77 -2.70
N PRO A 50 11.46 -7.71 -3.31
CA PRO A 50 11.87 -9.12 -3.42
C PRO A 50 13.10 -9.38 -4.31
N ASP A 51 13.57 -8.38 -5.04
CA ASP A 51 14.78 -8.43 -5.86
C ASP A 51 16.09 -8.34 -5.01
N HIS A 52 15.98 -7.98 -3.73
CA HIS A 52 17.14 -7.76 -2.86
C HIS A 52 17.38 -8.92 -1.86
N PRO A 53 18.64 -9.32 -1.58
CA PRO A 53 18.95 -10.44 -0.67
C PRO A 53 18.42 -10.23 0.76
N LEU A 54 18.39 -8.98 1.25
CA LEU A 54 17.84 -8.66 2.58
C LEU A 54 16.32 -8.86 2.68
N TYR A 55 15.62 -9.13 1.58
CA TYR A 55 14.18 -9.45 1.59
C TYR A 55 13.89 -10.71 2.42
N ILE A 56 14.86 -11.63 2.55
CA ILE A 56 14.74 -12.82 3.40
C ILE A 56 14.48 -12.42 4.86
N LEU A 57 15.20 -11.42 5.39
CA LEU A 57 15.02 -10.95 6.76
C LEU A 57 13.62 -10.36 6.99
N LYS A 58 13.11 -9.62 6.01
CA LYS A 58 11.73 -9.10 6.00
C LYS A 58 10.72 -10.24 6.05
N GLN A 59 10.92 -11.30 5.26
CA GLN A 59 10.02 -12.46 5.26
C GLN A 59 10.02 -13.20 6.60
N VAL A 60 11.19 -13.38 7.22
CA VAL A 60 11.31 -14.00 8.55
C VAL A 60 10.57 -13.18 9.60
N ARG A 61 10.78 -11.87 9.63
CA ARG A 61 10.05 -10.97 10.55
C ARG A 61 8.54 -11.08 10.34
N ASP A 62 8.07 -11.02 9.10
CA ASP A 62 6.64 -11.07 8.79
C ASP A 62 6.03 -12.43 9.17
N TRP A 63 6.78 -13.52 9.03
CA TRP A 63 6.37 -14.85 9.49
C TRP A 63 6.27 -14.93 11.02
N ILE A 64 7.24 -14.36 11.75
CA ILE A 64 7.18 -14.29 13.22
C ILE A 64 5.94 -13.52 13.66
N LEU A 65 5.68 -12.34 13.06
CA LEU A 65 4.51 -11.53 13.38
C LEU A 65 3.19 -12.28 13.11
N ASP A 66 3.07 -12.97 11.97
CA ASP A 66 1.90 -13.79 11.64
C ASP A 66 1.60 -14.86 12.72
N LYS A 67 2.65 -15.44 13.32
CA LYS A 67 2.50 -16.45 14.38
C LYS A 67 2.21 -15.85 15.76
N LEU A 68 2.71 -14.65 16.05
CA LEU A 68 2.54 -14.00 17.35
C LEU A 68 1.20 -13.28 17.50
N ILE A 69 0.58 -12.82 16.41
CA ILE A 69 -0.72 -12.15 16.48
C ILE A 69 -1.81 -13.22 16.63
N VAL A 70 -2.33 -13.34 17.86
CA VAL A 70 -3.40 -14.28 18.22
C VAL A 70 -4.79 -13.70 17.94
N ASP A 71 -4.97 -12.41 18.21
CA ASP A 71 -6.25 -11.72 18.05
C ASP A 71 -6.68 -11.65 16.57
N SER A 72 -7.88 -12.14 16.26
CA SER A 72 -8.37 -12.28 14.89
C SER A 72 -8.49 -10.93 14.17
N VAL A 73 -8.92 -9.88 14.88
CA VAL A 73 -9.13 -8.56 14.31
C VAL A 73 -7.78 -7.92 13.96
N LYS A 74 -6.83 -7.91 14.91
CA LYS A 74 -5.46 -7.42 14.69
C LYS A 74 -4.73 -8.22 13.61
N LYS A 75 -4.99 -9.52 13.52
CA LYS A 75 -4.39 -10.38 12.50
C LYS A 75 -4.95 -10.05 11.11
N ALA A 76 -6.24 -9.73 11.01
CA ALA A 76 -6.81 -9.23 9.76
C ALA A 76 -6.20 -7.88 9.35
N GLU A 77 -6.02 -6.94 10.28
CA GLU A 77 -5.34 -5.67 10.00
C GLU A 77 -3.90 -5.86 9.51
N PHE A 78 -3.18 -6.80 10.12
CA PHE A 78 -1.86 -7.20 9.67
C PHE A 78 -1.91 -7.75 8.24
N TYR A 79 -2.88 -8.60 7.91
CA TYR A 79 -3.06 -9.11 6.55
C TYR A 79 -3.41 -8.01 5.53
N ILE A 80 -4.29 -7.06 5.86
CA ILE A 80 -4.58 -5.89 5.01
C ILE A 80 -3.28 -5.11 4.75
N LEU A 81 -2.51 -4.81 5.80
CA LEU A 81 -1.23 -4.11 5.67
C LEU A 81 -0.23 -4.86 4.77
N GLN A 82 -0.21 -6.19 4.88
CA GLN A 82 0.66 -7.05 4.10
C GLN A 82 0.23 -7.16 2.64
N ALA A 83 -1.07 -7.08 2.36
CA ALA A 83 -1.64 -6.99 1.03
C ALA A 83 -1.28 -5.64 0.39
N ASP A 84 -1.58 -4.52 1.06
CA ASP A 84 -1.31 -3.16 0.59
C ASP A 84 0.17 -2.96 0.21
N LYS A 85 1.08 -3.43 1.08
CA LYS A 85 2.53 -3.38 0.81
C LYS A 85 2.90 -4.20 -0.43
N ARG A 86 2.29 -5.37 -0.61
CA ARG A 86 2.61 -6.27 -1.74
C ARG A 86 2.12 -5.73 -3.06
N LEU A 87 0.93 -5.14 -3.10
CA LEU A 87 0.47 -4.44 -4.28
C LEU A 87 1.46 -3.36 -4.70
N ASN A 88 1.89 -2.52 -3.76
CA ASN A 88 2.87 -1.47 -4.04
C ASN A 88 4.23 -2.05 -4.48
N MET A 89 4.71 -3.14 -3.87
CA MET A 89 5.91 -3.85 -4.35
C MET A 89 5.77 -4.33 -5.79
N GLY A 90 4.62 -4.91 -6.14
CA GLY A 90 4.31 -5.37 -7.49
C GLY A 90 4.37 -4.24 -8.51
N VAL A 91 3.65 -3.15 -8.24
CA VAL A 91 3.67 -1.94 -9.08
C VAL A 91 5.10 -1.43 -9.28
N MET A 92 5.90 -1.36 -8.22
CA MET A 92 7.32 -0.96 -8.31
C MET A 92 8.16 -1.94 -9.14
N LEU A 93 7.90 -3.24 -9.05
CA LEU A 93 8.60 -4.27 -9.84
C LEU A 93 8.22 -4.22 -11.33
N ALA A 94 6.94 -4.01 -11.63
CA ALA A 94 6.46 -3.82 -12.99
C ALA A 94 7.10 -2.57 -13.62
N ALA A 95 7.20 -1.47 -12.88
CA ALA A 95 7.88 -0.26 -13.33
C ALA A 95 9.39 -0.48 -13.60
N LYS A 96 10.01 -1.48 -12.97
CA LYS A 96 11.39 -1.91 -13.23
C LYS A 96 11.52 -2.91 -14.38
N GLY A 97 10.43 -3.30 -15.03
CA GLY A 97 10.41 -4.31 -16.09
C GLY A 97 10.42 -5.76 -15.62
N ASN A 98 10.29 -6.01 -14.30
CA ASN A 98 10.22 -7.36 -13.76
C ASN A 98 8.76 -7.82 -13.62
N GLU A 99 8.08 -7.99 -14.77
CA GLU A 99 6.65 -8.26 -14.82
C GLU A 99 6.25 -9.59 -14.17
N THR A 100 7.04 -10.66 -14.37
CA THR A 100 6.74 -11.97 -13.77
C THR A 100 6.81 -11.92 -12.25
N LEU A 101 7.84 -11.27 -11.69
CA LEU A 101 7.94 -11.11 -10.24
C LEU A 101 6.87 -10.15 -9.71
N SER A 102 6.51 -9.11 -10.48
CA SER A 102 5.40 -8.22 -10.14
C SER A 102 4.09 -9.00 -9.98
N GLU A 103 3.71 -9.78 -10.99
CA GLU A 103 2.49 -10.60 -10.97
C GLU A 103 2.45 -11.51 -9.75
N GLN A 104 3.54 -12.23 -9.48
CA GLN A 104 3.62 -13.13 -8.32
C GLN A 104 3.45 -12.39 -6.99
N VAL A 105 4.01 -11.19 -6.88
CA VAL A 105 3.96 -10.38 -5.66
C VAL A 105 2.57 -9.78 -5.46
N ILE A 106 1.92 -9.31 -6.53
CA ILE A 106 0.52 -8.85 -6.53
C ILE A 106 -0.40 -10.00 -6.12
N SER A 107 -0.30 -11.15 -6.79
CA SER A 107 -1.08 -12.36 -6.49
C SER A 107 -0.93 -12.79 -5.02
N LYS A 108 0.30 -12.71 -4.49
CA LYS A 108 0.54 -12.97 -3.06
C LYS A 108 -0.12 -11.92 -2.16
N GLY A 109 -0.15 -10.65 -2.58
CA GLY A 109 -0.87 -9.58 -1.91
C GLY A 109 -2.37 -9.86 -1.80
N GLU A 110 -3.00 -10.26 -2.91
CA GLU A 110 -4.44 -10.56 -2.92
C GLU A 110 -4.79 -11.78 -2.05
N LYS A 111 -3.90 -12.77 -1.94
CA LYS A 111 -4.06 -13.88 -0.99
C LYS A 111 -4.05 -13.41 0.46
N TYR A 112 -3.24 -12.41 0.82
CA TYR A 112 -3.31 -11.79 2.15
C TYR A 112 -4.64 -11.06 2.35
N MET A 113 -5.13 -10.34 1.33
CA MET A 113 -6.43 -9.67 1.41
C MET A 113 -7.58 -10.67 1.62
N ASN A 114 -7.57 -11.78 0.89
CA ASN A 114 -8.51 -12.87 1.09
C ASN A 114 -8.44 -13.47 2.51
N ASN A 115 -7.24 -13.65 3.06
CA ASN A 115 -7.06 -14.14 4.42
C ASN A 115 -7.62 -13.15 5.45
N ALA A 116 -7.45 -11.84 5.24
CA ALA A 116 -8.03 -10.82 6.11
C ALA A 116 -9.57 -10.94 6.13
N LEU A 117 -10.19 -10.99 4.96
CA LEU A 117 -11.64 -11.10 4.85
C LEU A 117 -12.17 -12.41 5.45
N THR A 118 -11.52 -13.53 5.14
CA THR A 118 -11.88 -14.86 5.70
C THR A 118 -11.86 -14.84 7.22
N LEU A 119 -10.83 -14.21 7.81
CA LEU A 119 -10.67 -14.14 9.25
C LEU A 119 -11.73 -13.25 9.91
N LEU A 120 -12.05 -12.10 9.31
CA LEU A 120 -13.10 -11.20 9.78
C LEU A 120 -14.49 -11.84 9.67
N SER A 121 -14.80 -12.49 8.56
CA SER A 121 -16.05 -13.21 8.36
C SER A 121 -16.21 -14.35 9.37
N SER A 122 -15.13 -15.08 9.63
CA SER A 122 -15.13 -16.14 10.65
C SER A 122 -15.34 -15.58 12.06
N ALA A 123 -14.69 -14.47 12.39
CA ALA A 123 -14.86 -13.81 13.68
C ALA A 123 -16.31 -13.31 13.89
N LYS A 124 -16.92 -12.70 12.86
CA LYS A 124 -18.32 -12.27 12.88
C LYS A 124 -19.28 -13.46 13.03
N ALA A 125 -19.05 -14.54 12.29
CA ALA A 125 -19.86 -15.76 12.39
C ALA A 125 -19.79 -16.42 13.77
N GLN A 126 -18.70 -16.22 14.51
CA GLN A 126 -18.51 -16.70 15.88
C GLN A 126 -19.11 -15.74 16.94
N GLY A 127 -19.84 -14.70 16.51
CA GLY A 127 -20.47 -13.71 17.40
C GLY A 127 -19.54 -12.57 17.82
N GLY A 128 -18.35 -12.46 17.21
CA GLY A 128 -17.47 -11.31 17.40
C GLY A 128 -17.94 -10.08 16.60
N GLU A 129 -17.54 -8.90 17.05
CA GLU A 129 -17.79 -7.66 16.32
C GLU A 129 -16.61 -7.30 15.42
N VAL A 130 -16.89 -6.90 14.19
CA VAL A 130 -15.89 -6.35 13.27
C VAL A 130 -15.93 -4.82 13.39
N PRO A 131 -14.83 -4.16 13.82
CA PRO A 131 -14.82 -2.72 13.93
C PRO A 131 -15.10 -2.02 12.59
N ALA A 132 -15.98 -1.03 12.59
CA ALA A 132 -16.39 -0.31 11.38
C ALA A 132 -15.21 0.32 10.61
N HIS A 133 -14.19 0.81 11.31
CA HIS A 133 -12.99 1.39 10.69
C HIS A 133 -12.18 0.36 9.88
N ILE A 134 -12.24 -0.93 10.24
CA ILE A 134 -11.58 -2.00 9.49
C ILE A 134 -12.37 -2.29 8.22
N VAL A 135 -13.70 -2.29 8.27
CA VAL A 135 -14.56 -2.44 7.10
C VAL A 135 -14.32 -1.31 6.10
N ASP A 136 -14.34 -0.05 6.56
CA ASP A 136 -14.05 1.12 5.71
C ASP A 136 -12.66 1.06 5.09
N ARG A 137 -11.64 0.67 5.88
CA ARG A 137 -10.29 0.47 5.37
C ARG A 137 -10.24 -0.62 4.29
N LEU A 138 -10.92 -1.74 4.52
CA LEU A 138 -10.96 -2.88 3.60
C LEU A 138 -11.63 -2.50 2.28
N GLU A 139 -12.73 -1.75 2.32
CA GLU A 139 -13.41 -1.22 1.13
C GLU A 139 -12.48 -0.34 0.29
N LYS A 140 -11.82 0.63 0.93
CA LYS A 140 -10.88 1.54 0.26
C LYS A 140 -9.66 0.80 -0.28
N ALA A 141 -9.11 -0.14 0.48
CA ALA A 141 -7.98 -0.96 0.07
C ALA A 141 -8.34 -1.80 -1.16
N LEU A 142 -9.44 -2.54 -1.13
CA LEU A 142 -9.87 -3.36 -2.27
C LEU A 142 -10.19 -2.52 -3.51
N ALA A 143 -10.80 -1.34 -3.34
CA ALA A 143 -11.02 -0.41 -4.44
C ALA A 143 -9.69 0.07 -5.05
N LYS A 144 -8.68 0.39 -4.23
CA LYS A 144 -7.34 0.76 -4.69
C LYS A 144 -6.61 -0.41 -5.36
N HIS A 145 -6.74 -1.62 -4.81
CA HIS A 145 -6.20 -2.84 -5.40
C HIS A 145 -6.76 -3.07 -6.80
N ARG A 146 -8.08 -2.94 -6.96
CA ARG A 146 -8.73 -3.05 -8.28
C ARG A 146 -8.15 -2.03 -9.27
N GLU A 147 -8.12 -0.75 -8.90
CA GLU A 147 -7.60 0.33 -9.74
C GLU A 147 -6.18 0.06 -10.22
N LEU A 148 -5.28 -0.33 -9.32
CA LEU A 148 -3.88 -0.55 -9.69
C LEU A 148 -3.70 -1.83 -10.50
N ILE A 149 -4.39 -2.92 -10.19
CA ILE A 149 -4.31 -4.16 -10.97
C ILE A 149 -4.85 -3.93 -12.39
N GLU A 150 -5.97 -3.21 -12.54
CA GLU A 150 -6.48 -2.80 -13.86
C GLU A 150 -5.44 -1.98 -14.63
N ALA A 151 -4.79 -1.02 -13.98
CA ALA A 151 -3.72 -0.23 -14.58
C ALA A 151 -2.46 -1.05 -14.93
N GLU A 152 -2.13 -2.09 -14.17
CA GLU A 152 -1.03 -3.01 -14.49
C GLU A 152 -1.39 -3.93 -15.67
N ILE A 153 -2.62 -4.45 -15.75
CA ILE A 153 -3.08 -5.30 -16.87
C ILE A 153 -2.94 -4.57 -18.22
N LEU A 154 -3.25 -3.27 -18.26
CA LEU A 154 -3.14 -2.46 -19.47
C LEU A 154 -1.70 -2.32 -19.98
N ARG A 155 -0.70 -2.42 -19.09
CA ARG A 155 0.73 -2.24 -19.40
C ARG A 155 1.50 -3.56 -19.46
N ALA A 156 0.95 -4.63 -18.93
CA ALA A 156 1.57 -5.95 -18.86
C ALA A 156 1.69 -6.63 -20.24
N SER A 157 2.69 -7.50 -20.38
CA SER A 157 2.78 -8.43 -21.51
C SER A 157 1.69 -9.51 -21.47
N GLU A 158 1.38 -10.10 -22.63
CA GLU A 158 0.40 -11.21 -22.72
C GLU A 158 0.71 -12.38 -21.78
N ALA A 159 1.99 -12.62 -21.49
CA ALA A 159 2.42 -13.68 -20.59
C ALA A 159 1.97 -13.48 -19.13
N THR A 160 1.84 -12.23 -18.68
CA THR A 160 1.52 -11.89 -17.27
C THR A 160 0.09 -11.39 -17.08
N LYS A 161 -0.59 -10.96 -18.16
CA LYS A 161 -2.00 -10.54 -18.13
C LYS A 161 -2.93 -11.58 -17.52
N ALA A 162 -2.76 -12.86 -17.83
CA ALA A 162 -3.62 -13.92 -17.30
C ALA A 162 -3.52 -14.03 -15.76
N GLY A 163 -2.32 -13.92 -15.19
CA GLY A 163 -2.12 -13.95 -13.73
C GLY A 163 -2.70 -12.71 -13.03
N LEU A 164 -2.51 -11.54 -13.63
CA LEU A 164 -3.11 -10.30 -13.13
C LEU A 164 -4.64 -10.30 -13.24
N ALA A 165 -5.20 -10.86 -14.31
CA ALA A 165 -6.64 -11.03 -14.46
C ALA A 165 -7.23 -11.95 -13.36
N GLY A 166 -6.52 -13.01 -12.99
CA GLY A 166 -6.90 -13.85 -11.85
C GLY A 166 -6.86 -13.10 -10.52
N SER A 167 -5.88 -12.21 -10.33
CA SER A 167 -5.81 -11.34 -9.15
C SER A 167 -6.95 -10.31 -9.13
N LEU A 168 -7.28 -9.73 -10.28
CA LEU A 168 -8.40 -8.79 -10.44
C LEU A 168 -9.73 -9.46 -10.12
N GLU A 169 -9.95 -10.67 -10.63
CA GLU A 169 -11.15 -11.45 -10.37
C GLU A 169 -11.29 -11.78 -8.88
N LEU A 170 -10.20 -12.16 -8.23
CA LEU A 170 -10.19 -12.35 -6.77
C LEU A 170 -10.61 -11.06 -6.04
N VAL A 171 -10.04 -9.90 -6.39
CA VAL A 171 -10.40 -8.61 -5.78
C VAL A 171 -11.88 -8.29 -5.93
N LYS A 172 -12.46 -8.49 -7.11
CA LYS A 172 -13.90 -8.26 -7.34
C LYS A 172 -14.77 -9.16 -6.45
N ASN A 173 -14.45 -10.45 -6.40
CA ASN A 173 -15.13 -11.41 -5.52
C ASN A 173 -15.00 -11.02 -4.03
N LEU A 174 -13.85 -10.47 -3.62
CA LEU A 174 -13.67 -9.98 -2.24
C LEU A 174 -14.50 -8.72 -1.97
N GLN A 175 -14.62 -7.80 -2.93
CA GLN A 175 -15.44 -6.59 -2.80
C GLN A 175 -16.92 -6.93 -2.54
N GLU A 176 -17.46 -7.91 -3.24
CA GLU A 176 -18.84 -8.38 -3.04
C GLU A 176 -19.05 -8.96 -1.65
N GLN A 177 -18.06 -9.70 -1.14
CA GLN A 177 -18.12 -10.33 0.18
C GLN A 177 -18.03 -9.34 1.36
N ILE A 178 -17.52 -8.12 1.16
CA ILE A 178 -17.46 -7.10 2.23
C ILE A 178 -18.85 -6.79 2.78
N ALA A 179 -19.89 -6.84 1.95
CA ALA A 179 -21.26 -6.58 2.38
C ALA A 179 -21.69 -7.47 3.55
N ASN A 180 -21.13 -8.68 3.67
CA ASN A 180 -21.41 -9.63 4.75
C ASN A 180 -20.76 -9.23 6.09
N LEU A 181 -19.82 -8.28 6.09
CA LEU A 181 -19.17 -7.78 7.31
C LEU A 181 -19.93 -6.63 7.97
N LYS A 182 -20.76 -5.92 7.21
CA LYS A 182 -21.65 -4.86 7.74
C LYS A 182 -22.72 -5.45 8.66
#